data_AF-A0A8R2F7P1-F1
#
_entry.id   AF-A0A8R2F7P1-F1
#
_cell.length_a   1.000
_cell.length_b   1.000
_cell.length_c   1.000
_cell.angle_alpha   90.00
_cell.angle_beta   90.00
_cell.angle_gamma   90.00
#
_symmetry.space_group_name_H-M   'P 1'
#
loop_
_entity.id
_entity.type
_entity.pdbx_description
1 polymer ?
#
loop_
_entity_poly.entity_id
_entity_poly.type
_entity_poly.pdbx_seq_one_letter_code
_entity_poly.pdbx_strand_id
1 'polypeptide(L)'
;MRRTFSKTSDGALVDKVTFEWFCRDRSYNLPVSGSLLQEKARGVANEVGLESFKASNGWLQKFRERHNISFKNICGEGNSVDTSVIEKWLEKLKTLISDYEPKNIFNCDETGLFFRALPDKTLCLKNEICRGGKIAKDRLNVLLCVNMIGEFETLLINGKSLKPRCFKSVNVSTLGVNWKANRKAWMNRDLMTDWLMCFKIILFLDNASSHTDTLILKNIKLIFLPPNTTSICQPLDHGIIKNFKVHYRQ
;
A
#
# COMPACT_ATOMS: atom_id res chain seq x y z
N MET A 1 6.45 -45.77 0.02
CA MET A 1 5.87 -45.92 1.38
C MET A 1 5.46 -44.52 1.88
N ARG A 2 4.16 -44.17 1.86
CA ARG A 2 3.66 -42.91 2.43
C ARG A 2 3.66 -43.06 3.95
N ARG A 3 4.56 -42.39 4.67
CA ARG A 3 4.49 -42.28 6.14
C ARG A 3 3.29 -41.41 6.50
N THR A 4 2.21 -42.05 6.96
CA THR A 4 1.08 -41.41 7.64
C THR A 4 1.52 -40.98 9.03
N PHE A 5 1.24 -39.74 9.40
CA PHE A 5 1.56 -39.21 10.72
C PHE A 5 0.52 -39.78 11.69
N SER A 6 0.91 -40.70 12.56
CA SER A 6 0.01 -41.26 13.57
C SER A 6 -0.33 -40.19 14.61
N LYS A 7 -1.63 -40.02 14.90
CA LYS A 7 -2.14 -39.10 15.95
C LYS A 7 -1.76 -39.52 17.37
N THR A 8 -1.06 -40.65 17.55
CA THR A 8 -0.62 -41.20 18.84
C THR A 8 0.90 -41.34 18.96
N SER A 9 1.67 -40.60 18.15
CA SER A 9 3.15 -40.61 18.20
C SER A 9 3.69 -39.34 18.85
N ASP A 10 4.91 -39.40 19.40
CA ASP A 10 5.61 -38.27 20.04
C ASP A 10 5.72 -37.02 19.12
N GLY A 11 5.62 -37.20 17.81
CA GLY A 11 5.51 -36.11 16.83
C GLY A 11 4.24 -35.27 16.96
N ALA A 12 3.17 -35.77 17.58
CA ALA A 12 1.95 -35.02 17.87
C ALA A 12 2.17 -33.98 18.98
N LEU A 13 3.05 -34.25 19.94
CA LEU A 13 3.42 -33.29 20.98
C LEU A 13 4.23 -32.13 20.38
N VAL A 14 5.22 -32.45 19.53
CA VAL A 14 5.98 -31.44 18.78
C VAL A 14 5.06 -30.57 17.94
N ASP A 15 4.09 -31.17 17.26
CA ASP A 15 3.09 -30.47 16.45
C ASP A 15 2.25 -29.49 17.29
N LYS A 16 1.69 -29.97 18.40
CA LYS A 16 0.85 -29.17 19.31
C LYS A 16 1.61 -27.99 19.90
N VAL A 17 2.76 -28.24 20.52
CA VAL A 17 3.55 -27.20 21.20
C VAL A 17 4.08 -26.16 20.20
N THR A 18 4.50 -26.60 19.01
CA THR A 18 4.91 -25.67 17.95
C THR A 18 3.76 -24.81 17.47
N PHE A 19 2.54 -25.35 17.40
CA PHE A 19 1.36 -24.59 17.02
C PHE A 19 0.92 -23.60 18.09
N GLU A 20 0.91 -23.99 19.37
CA GLU A 20 0.62 -23.07 20.49
C GLU A 20 1.62 -21.91 20.54
N TRP A 21 2.90 -22.20 20.34
CA TRP A 21 3.94 -21.17 20.21
C TRP A 21 3.68 -20.24 19.02
N PHE A 22 3.35 -20.79 17.85
CA PHE A 22 3.01 -20.00 16.66
C PHE A 22 1.82 -19.07 16.93
N CYS A 23 0.75 -19.56 17.54
CA CYS A 23 -0.42 -18.75 17.90
C CYS A 23 -0.07 -17.62 18.86
N ARG A 24 0.75 -17.90 19.88
CA ARG A 24 1.22 -16.90 20.84
C ARG A 24 2.04 -15.81 20.16
N ASP A 25 3.04 -16.17 19.37
CA ASP A 25 3.89 -15.16 18.74
C ASP A 25 3.10 -14.32 17.71
N ARG A 26 2.12 -14.94 17.03
CA ARG A 26 1.17 -14.22 16.17
C ARG A 26 0.20 -13.33 16.93
N SER A 27 -0.18 -13.64 18.18
CA SER A 27 -1.02 -12.74 18.99
C SER A 27 -0.30 -11.45 19.39
N TYR A 28 1.03 -11.46 19.44
CA TYR A 28 1.87 -10.27 19.58
C TYR A 28 2.26 -9.64 18.22
N ASN A 29 1.63 -10.06 17.13
CA ASN A 29 1.93 -9.64 15.76
C ASN A 29 3.35 -9.96 15.26
N LEU A 30 4.12 -10.79 15.95
CA LEU A 30 5.50 -11.10 15.57
C LEU A 30 5.55 -11.90 14.25
N PRO A 31 6.43 -11.54 13.31
CA PRO A 31 6.56 -12.28 12.06
C PRO A 31 7.18 -13.65 12.31
N VAL A 32 6.48 -14.72 11.93
CA VAL A 32 6.99 -16.09 12.03
C VAL A 32 7.21 -16.65 10.63
N SER A 33 8.49 -16.83 10.26
CA SER A 33 8.87 -17.43 8.99
C SER A 33 8.80 -18.97 9.03
N GLY A 34 8.80 -19.60 7.86
CA GLY A 34 8.84 -21.07 7.76
C GLY A 34 10.10 -21.67 8.39
N SER A 35 11.25 -21.00 8.25
CA SER A 35 12.50 -21.43 8.89
C SER A 35 12.43 -21.33 10.41
N LEU A 36 11.83 -20.26 10.94
CA LEU A 36 11.65 -20.09 12.38
C LEU A 36 10.72 -21.16 12.99
N LEU A 37 9.64 -21.50 12.27
CA LEU A 37 8.76 -22.63 12.60
C LEU A 37 9.51 -23.96 12.64
N GLN A 38 10.40 -24.20 11.68
CA GLN A 38 11.22 -25.40 11.64
C GLN A 38 12.22 -25.46 12.81
N GLU A 39 12.89 -24.34 13.12
CA GLU A 39 13.80 -24.26 14.27
C GLU A 39 13.06 -24.49 15.59
N LYS A 40 11.89 -23.87 15.80
CA LYS A 40 11.09 -24.10 17.00
C LYS A 40 10.70 -25.58 17.13
N ALA A 41 10.26 -26.20 16.04
CA ALA A 41 9.89 -27.61 16.05
C ALA A 41 11.07 -28.54 16.37
N ARG A 42 12.29 -28.21 15.91
CA ARG A 42 13.50 -28.95 16.30
C ARG A 42 13.84 -28.76 17.77
N GLY A 43 13.75 -27.54 18.28
CA GLY A 43 13.97 -27.25 19.70
C GLY A 43 13.02 -28.04 20.60
N VAL A 44 11.72 -28.02 20.29
CA VAL A 44 10.71 -28.80 21.00
C VAL A 44 10.99 -30.30 20.88
N ALA A 45 11.36 -30.80 19.70
CA ALA A 45 11.69 -32.20 19.50
C ALA A 45 12.89 -32.65 20.36
N ASN A 46 13.92 -31.82 20.49
CA ASN A 46 15.08 -32.11 21.33
C ASN A 46 14.68 -32.14 22.82
N GLU A 47 13.86 -31.19 23.28
CA GLU A 47 13.38 -31.14 24.66
C GLU A 47 12.56 -32.39 25.06
N VAL A 48 11.87 -33.01 24.10
CA VAL A 48 11.07 -34.23 24.32
C VAL A 48 11.82 -35.52 23.95
N GLY A 49 13.13 -35.45 23.65
CA GLY A 49 13.98 -36.61 23.37
C GLY A 49 13.84 -37.23 21.97
N LEU A 50 13.29 -36.50 21.00
CA LEU A 50 13.08 -36.95 19.62
C LEU A 50 14.20 -36.50 18.68
N GLU A 51 15.41 -37.00 18.91
CA GLU A 51 16.60 -36.62 18.14
C GLU A 51 16.52 -36.97 16.63
N SER A 52 15.68 -37.94 16.26
CA SER A 52 15.46 -38.33 14.86
C SER A 52 14.44 -37.46 14.11
N PHE A 53 13.80 -36.52 14.80
CA PHE A 53 12.78 -35.65 14.20
C PHE A 53 13.40 -34.70 13.17
N LYS A 54 12.79 -34.64 11.98
CA LYS A 54 13.22 -33.74 10.92
C LYS A 54 12.12 -32.73 10.61
N ALA A 55 12.33 -31.48 11.01
CA ALA A 55 11.55 -30.33 10.57
C ALA A 55 11.84 -29.99 9.09
N SER A 56 11.58 -30.93 8.20
CA SER A 56 11.81 -30.81 6.75
C SER A 56 10.81 -29.86 6.10
N ASN A 57 11.05 -29.49 4.83
CA ASN A 57 10.08 -28.72 4.05
C ASN A 57 8.74 -29.48 3.89
N GLY A 58 8.79 -30.81 3.77
CA GLY A 58 7.59 -31.64 3.71
C GLY A 58 6.82 -31.65 5.04
N TRP A 59 7.52 -31.61 6.18
CA TRP A 59 6.88 -31.46 7.48
C TRP A 59 6.22 -30.08 7.61
N LEU A 60 6.95 -29.01 7.26
CA LEU A 60 6.44 -27.64 7.31
C LEU A 60 5.18 -27.46 6.44
N GLN A 61 5.18 -28.03 5.23
CA GLN A 61 4.02 -28.01 4.35
C GLN A 61 2.80 -28.67 5.03
N LYS A 62 2.96 -29.90 5.54
CA LYS A 62 1.87 -30.61 6.22
C LYS A 62 1.43 -29.94 7.52
N PHE A 63 2.36 -29.34 8.27
CA PHE A 63 2.06 -28.55 9.45
C PHE A 63 1.14 -27.37 9.10
N ARG A 64 1.49 -26.64 8.03
CA ARG A 64 0.67 -25.54 7.54
C ARG A 64 -0.70 -25.99 7.04
N GLU A 65 -0.78 -27.11 6.32
CA GLU A 65 -2.05 -27.68 5.88
C GLU A 65 -2.95 -28.10 7.05
N ARG A 66 -2.38 -28.78 8.06
CA ARG A 66 -3.13 -29.23 9.26
C ARG A 66 -3.69 -28.08 10.09
N HIS A 67 -2.94 -27.00 10.22
CA HIS A 67 -3.29 -25.85 11.05
C HIS A 67 -3.84 -24.66 10.26
N ASN A 68 -4.11 -24.85 8.96
CA ASN A 68 -4.65 -23.83 8.06
C ASN A 68 -3.79 -22.54 8.00
N ILE A 69 -2.47 -22.68 7.99
CA ILE A 69 -1.51 -21.57 8.01
C ILE A 69 -1.12 -21.17 6.57
N SER A 70 -1.53 -19.96 6.18
CA SER A 70 -1.15 -19.36 4.90
C SER A 70 0.05 -18.42 5.03
N PHE A 71 0.95 -18.43 4.05
CA PHE A 71 2.07 -17.49 3.97
C PHE A 71 1.59 -16.25 3.24
N LYS A 72 1.54 -15.13 3.95
CA LYS A 72 1.10 -13.83 3.42
C LYS A 72 2.25 -12.84 3.52
N ASN A 73 2.31 -11.91 2.57
CA ASN A 73 3.18 -10.75 2.72
C ASN A 73 2.64 -9.86 3.83
N ILE A 74 3.51 -9.46 4.76
CA ILE A 74 3.17 -8.47 5.77
C ILE A 74 3.15 -7.12 5.05
N CYS A 75 1.96 -6.59 4.81
CA CYS A 75 1.79 -5.26 4.21
C CYS A 75 1.65 -4.22 5.32
N GLY A 76 2.66 -3.37 5.45
CA GLY A 76 2.60 -2.08 6.14
C GLY A 76 2.45 -2.15 7.66
N GLU A 77 3.05 -1.18 8.34
CA GLU A 77 2.78 -0.86 9.74
C GLU A 77 1.32 -0.43 9.90
N GLY A 78 0.42 -1.40 10.04
CA GLY A 78 -0.77 -1.18 10.83
C GLY A 78 -0.32 -1.02 12.27
N ASN A 79 0.26 0.14 12.61
CA ASN A 79 0.21 0.62 13.99
C ASN A 79 -1.21 0.36 14.46
N SER A 80 -1.38 -0.26 15.62
CA SER A 80 -2.67 -0.61 16.19
C SER A 80 -3.56 0.64 16.18
N VAL A 81 -4.28 0.86 15.09
CA VAL A 81 -5.04 2.09 14.89
C VAL A 81 -6.16 1.97 15.88
N ASP A 82 -6.23 2.92 16.80
CA ASP A 82 -7.26 2.95 17.82
C ASP A 82 -8.62 2.93 17.13
N THR A 83 -9.36 1.82 17.31
CA THR A 83 -10.67 1.61 16.70
C THR A 83 -11.62 2.76 17.05
N SER A 84 -11.48 3.33 18.25
CA SER A 84 -12.30 4.46 18.67
C SER A 84 -12.03 5.75 17.87
N VAL A 85 -10.79 5.93 17.39
CA VAL A 85 -10.44 7.07 16.50
C VAL A 85 -11.07 6.89 15.13
N ILE A 86 -11.08 5.65 14.61
CA ILE A 86 -11.72 5.33 13.33
C ILE A 86 -13.24 5.52 13.42
N GLU A 87 -13.88 5.01 14.47
CA GLU A 87 -15.33 5.13 14.66
C GLU A 87 -15.76 6.60 14.72
N LYS A 88 -15.09 7.40 15.56
CA LYS A 88 -15.32 8.85 15.64
C LYS A 88 -15.07 9.55 14.31
N TRP A 89 -14.05 9.13 13.58
CA TRP A 89 -13.76 9.66 12.25
C TRP A 89 -14.88 9.34 11.25
N LEU A 90 -15.40 8.12 11.25
CA LEU A 90 -16.49 7.71 10.35
C LEU A 90 -17.80 8.46 10.66
N GLU A 91 -18.10 8.68 11.93
CA GLU A 91 -19.23 9.53 12.34
C GLU A 91 -19.05 10.97 11.85
N LYS A 92 -17.87 11.55 12.10
CA LYS A 92 -17.52 12.89 11.61
C LYS A 92 -17.58 12.96 10.09
N LEU A 93 -17.08 11.96 9.38
CA LEU A 93 -17.07 11.89 7.92
C LEU A 93 -18.49 11.99 7.37
N LYS A 94 -19.45 11.24 7.92
CA LYS A 94 -20.87 11.31 7.53
C LYS A 94 -21.43 12.72 7.66
N THR A 95 -21.11 13.42 8.74
CA THR A 95 -21.54 14.81 8.94
C THR A 95 -20.83 15.80 8.03
N LEU A 96 -19.57 15.54 7.67
CA LEU A 96 -18.79 16.43 6.82
C LEU A 96 -19.28 16.41 5.36
N ILE A 97 -19.72 15.26 4.89
CA ILE A 97 -20.12 15.04 3.50
C ILE A 97 -21.62 15.21 3.26
N SER A 98 -22.44 15.35 4.31
CA SER A 98 -23.91 15.42 4.19
C SER A 98 -24.41 16.56 3.31
N ASP A 99 -23.66 17.66 3.26
CA ASP A 99 -24.03 18.88 2.55
C ASP A 99 -23.44 18.93 1.12
N TYR A 100 -22.79 17.84 0.68
CA TYR A 100 -22.10 17.76 -0.60
C TYR A 100 -22.69 16.66 -1.48
N GLU A 101 -22.93 16.97 -2.75
CA GLU A 101 -23.22 15.94 -3.75
C GLU A 101 -21.98 15.03 -3.94
N PRO A 102 -22.15 13.72 -4.22
CA PRO A 102 -21.03 12.79 -4.43
C PRO A 102 -19.96 13.27 -5.42
N LYS A 103 -20.35 13.92 -6.52
CA LYS A 103 -19.42 14.49 -7.51
C LYS A 103 -18.53 15.62 -6.97
N ASN A 104 -18.91 16.25 -5.85
CA ASN A 104 -18.20 17.37 -5.21
C ASN A 104 -17.37 16.92 -3.99
N ILE A 105 -17.30 15.62 -3.72
CA ILE A 105 -16.51 15.03 -2.62
C ILE A 105 -15.26 14.41 -3.22
N PHE A 106 -14.09 15.00 -2.96
CA PHE A 106 -12.82 14.57 -3.55
C PHE A 106 -11.86 14.02 -2.51
N ASN A 107 -11.09 13.02 -2.91
CA ASN A 107 -9.92 12.56 -2.20
C ASN A 107 -8.69 12.70 -3.09
N CYS A 108 -7.58 13.09 -2.49
CA CYS A 108 -6.36 13.38 -3.22
C CYS A 108 -5.14 12.83 -2.48
N ASP A 109 -4.19 12.30 -3.26
CA ASP A 109 -2.98 11.68 -2.73
C ASP A 109 -1.84 11.69 -3.75
N GLU A 110 -0.63 11.74 -3.23
CA GLU A 110 0.61 11.78 -4.00
C GLU A 110 1.26 10.40 -4.08
N THR A 111 1.74 10.04 -5.27
CA THR A 111 2.43 8.77 -5.45
C THR A 111 3.65 8.87 -6.35
N GLY A 112 4.69 8.11 -5.97
CA GLY A 112 5.86 7.92 -6.81
C GLY A 112 5.62 6.95 -7.95
N LEU A 113 5.83 7.39 -9.18
CA LEU A 113 5.81 6.55 -10.38
C LEU A 113 7.22 6.38 -10.94
N PHE A 114 7.73 5.14 -10.92
CA PHE A 114 9.01 4.81 -11.55
C PHE A 114 8.82 4.51 -13.04
N PHE A 115 8.89 5.55 -13.86
CA PHE A 115 8.52 5.50 -15.28
C PHE A 115 9.51 4.74 -16.17
N ARG A 116 10.70 4.40 -15.65
CA ARG A 116 11.73 3.59 -16.35
C ARG A 116 12.08 2.31 -15.62
N ALA A 117 11.27 1.92 -14.62
CA ALA A 117 11.51 0.67 -13.91
C ALA A 117 11.31 -0.52 -14.85
N LEU A 118 12.29 -1.42 -14.89
CA LEU A 118 12.16 -2.70 -15.57
C LEU A 118 11.20 -3.62 -14.78
N PRO A 119 10.64 -4.66 -15.43
CA PRO A 119 9.88 -5.71 -14.75
C PRO A 119 10.66 -6.31 -13.58
N ASP A 120 9.95 -6.64 -12.51
CA ASP A 120 10.48 -7.33 -11.32
C ASP A 120 10.53 -8.85 -11.50
N LYS A 121 10.02 -9.34 -12.64
CA LYS A 121 9.99 -10.76 -13.03
C LYS A 121 10.52 -10.90 -14.45
N THR A 122 11.31 -11.95 -14.67
CA THR A 122 11.80 -12.34 -16.00
C THR A 122 11.68 -13.85 -16.16
N LEU A 123 11.59 -14.30 -17.41
CA LEU A 123 11.76 -15.72 -17.72
C LEU A 123 13.26 -16.03 -17.64
N CYS A 124 13.64 -16.98 -16.79
CA CYS A 124 15.02 -17.43 -16.61
C CYS A 124 15.10 -18.92 -17.00
N LEU A 125 16.22 -19.35 -17.60
CA LEU A 125 16.42 -20.75 -17.99
C LEU A 125 16.49 -21.64 -16.74
N LYS A 126 16.14 -22.93 -16.90
CA LYS A 126 16.20 -23.89 -15.80
C LYS A 126 17.66 -24.03 -15.35
N ASN A 127 17.93 -23.75 -14.07
CA ASN A 127 19.25 -23.70 -13.42
C ASN A 127 20.09 -22.43 -13.66
N GLU A 128 19.52 -21.38 -14.25
CA GLU A 128 20.19 -20.09 -14.36
C GLU A 128 20.12 -19.30 -13.03
N ILE A 129 21.25 -18.72 -12.62
CA ILE A 129 21.27 -17.79 -11.48
C ILE A 129 20.74 -16.45 -11.96
N CYS A 130 19.45 -16.24 -11.78
CA CYS A 130 18.74 -15.03 -12.13
C CYS A 130 19.22 -13.85 -11.23
N ARG A 131 20.09 -12.98 -11.76
CA ARG A 131 20.59 -11.78 -11.06
C ARG A 131 19.91 -10.53 -11.61
N GLY A 132 19.29 -9.73 -10.74
CA GLY A 132 18.69 -8.46 -11.13
C GLY A 132 19.75 -7.41 -11.49
N GLY A 133 19.53 -6.67 -12.58
CA GLY A 133 20.33 -5.49 -12.93
C GLY A 133 20.01 -4.28 -12.04
N LYS A 134 20.82 -3.21 -12.18
CA LYS A 134 20.55 -1.94 -11.49
C LYS A 134 19.22 -1.35 -11.99
N ILE A 135 18.23 -1.30 -11.11
CA ILE A 135 16.91 -0.74 -11.44
C ILE A 135 17.04 0.78 -11.61
N ALA A 136 16.62 1.31 -12.76
CA ALA A 136 16.50 2.75 -12.96
C ALA A 136 15.40 3.29 -12.05
N LYS A 137 15.80 4.07 -11.03
CA LYS A 137 14.90 4.69 -10.04
C LYS A 137 14.43 6.08 -10.47
N ASP A 138 14.34 6.32 -11.78
CA ASP A 138 13.81 7.56 -12.32
C ASP A 138 12.32 7.66 -11.95
N ARG A 139 12.00 8.62 -11.08
CA ARG A 139 10.70 8.78 -10.43
C ARG A 139 10.05 10.09 -10.88
N LEU A 140 8.76 10.02 -11.21
CA LEU A 140 7.84 11.16 -11.28
C LEU A 140 7.00 11.19 -9.99
N ASN A 141 6.65 12.39 -9.53
CA ASN A 141 5.57 12.54 -8.54
C ASN A 141 4.26 12.75 -9.30
N VAL A 142 3.25 11.94 -8.98
CA VAL A 142 1.94 11.97 -9.61
C VAL A 142 0.93 12.23 -8.50
N LEU A 143 0.17 13.32 -8.62
CA LEU A 143 -0.97 13.61 -7.76
C LEU A 143 -2.22 13.05 -8.43
N LEU A 144 -2.91 12.18 -7.70
CA LEU A 144 -4.20 11.63 -8.10
C LEU A 144 -5.27 12.34 -7.28
N CYS A 145 -6.32 12.80 -7.94
CA CYS A 145 -7.49 13.37 -7.30
C CYS A 145 -8.73 12.76 -7.95
N VAL A 146 -9.61 12.17 -7.13
CA VAL A 146 -10.78 11.43 -7.58
C VAL A 146 -11.98 11.83 -6.74
N ASN A 147 -13.14 12.01 -7.37
CA ASN A 147 -14.38 12.26 -6.65
C ASN A 147 -15.04 10.96 -6.19
N MET A 148 -16.06 11.08 -5.34
CA MET A 148 -16.76 9.93 -4.76
C MET A 148 -17.54 9.10 -5.79
N ILE A 149 -17.83 9.65 -6.98
CA ILE A 149 -18.44 8.89 -8.09
C ILE A 149 -17.41 8.20 -8.98
N GLY A 150 -16.11 8.38 -8.72
CA GLY A 150 -15.02 7.70 -9.41
C GLY A 150 -14.46 8.43 -10.62
N GLU A 151 -14.82 9.70 -10.82
CA GLU A 151 -14.24 10.55 -11.86
C GLU A 151 -12.92 11.13 -11.37
N PHE A 152 -11.88 10.98 -12.19
CA PHE A 152 -10.56 11.54 -11.92
C PHE A 152 -10.48 12.97 -12.45
N GLU A 153 -9.91 13.84 -11.63
CA GLU A 153 -9.37 15.08 -12.14
C GLU A 153 -8.16 14.83 -13.03
N THR A 154 -7.84 15.81 -13.88
CA THR A 154 -6.67 15.74 -14.75
C THR A 154 -5.40 15.55 -13.91
N LEU A 155 -4.67 14.46 -14.15
CA LEU A 155 -3.45 14.10 -13.42
C LEU A 155 -2.46 15.26 -13.40
N LEU A 156 -1.98 15.60 -12.20
CA LEU A 156 -0.87 16.54 -12.04
C LEU A 156 0.43 15.74 -11.90
N ILE A 157 1.34 15.94 -12.86
CA ILE A 157 2.63 15.24 -12.90
C ILE A 157 3.76 16.24 -12.70
N ASN A 158 4.57 15.99 -11.69
CA ASN A 158 5.77 16.76 -11.36
C ASN A 158 7.02 15.96 -11.73
N GLY A 159 7.75 16.45 -12.73
CA GLY A 159 9.05 15.92 -13.16
C GLY A 159 10.22 16.81 -12.75
N LYS A 160 11.45 16.32 -12.99
CA LYS A 160 12.69 17.05 -12.65
C LYS A 160 12.97 18.27 -13.55
N SER A 161 12.31 18.40 -14.70
CA SER A 161 12.57 19.45 -15.69
C SER A 161 11.28 19.95 -16.33
N LEU A 162 11.20 21.25 -16.61
CA LEU A 162 10.12 21.89 -17.39
C LEU A 162 9.97 21.29 -18.78
N LYS A 163 11.09 21.03 -19.46
CA LYS A 163 11.13 20.44 -20.79
C LYS A 163 12.21 19.35 -20.82
N PRO A 164 11.91 18.12 -20.34
CA PRO A 164 12.85 17.01 -20.47
C PRO A 164 13.18 16.78 -21.95
N ARG A 165 14.34 16.16 -22.23
CA ARG A 165 14.79 15.94 -23.62
C ARG A 165 13.78 15.19 -24.48
N CYS A 166 12.97 14.30 -23.87
CA CYS A 166 11.89 13.60 -24.56
C CYS A 166 10.75 14.52 -25.05
N PHE A 167 10.66 15.77 -24.57
CA PHE A 167 9.65 16.74 -25.01
C PHE A 167 10.16 17.67 -26.13
N LYS A 168 11.32 17.40 -26.74
CA LYS A 168 11.92 18.27 -27.76
C LYS A 168 11.01 18.50 -28.98
N SER A 169 10.10 17.56 -29.26
CA SER A 169 9.16 17.62 -30.39
C SER A 169 7.72 17.23 -30.00
N VAL A 170 7.40 17.28 -28.70
CA VAL A 170 6.07 16.91 -28.20
C VAL A 170 5.36 18.16 -27.71
N ASN A 171 4.12 18.36 -28.15
CA ASN A 171 3.26 19.37 -27.56
C ASN A 171 2.70 18.83 -26.23
N VAL A 172 3.17 19.36 -25.11
CA VAL A 172 2.79 18.88 -23.78
C VAL A 172 1.30 19.14 -23.49
N SER A 173 0.70 20.18 -24.08
CA SER A 173 -0.72 20.49 -23.88
C SER A 173 -1.65 19.45 -24.49
N THR A 174 -1.17 18.62 -25.43
CA THR A 174 -1.98 17.57 -26.06
C THR A 174 -1.90 16.23 -25.31
N LEU A 175 -1.14 16.15 -24.22
CA LEU A 175 -0.95 14.91 -23.47
C LEU A 175 -2.09 14.58 -22.49
N GLY A 176 -3.09 15.46 -22.36
CA GLY A 176 -4.22 15.27 -21.45
C GLY A 176 -3.82 15.23 -19.97
N VAL A 177 -2.66 15.79 -19.62
CA VAL A 177 -2.13 15.85 -18.25
C VAL A 177 -1.69 17.27 -17.92
N ASN A 178 -1.82 17.64 -16.65
CA ASN A 178 -1.26 18.87 -16.13
C ASN A 178 0.22 18.63 -15.84
N TRP A 179 1.08 18.86 -16.83
CA TRP A 179 2.53 18.89 -16.60
C TRP A 179 2.94 20.23 -16.02
N LYS A 180 3.48 20.21 -14.80
CA LYS A 180 4.04 21.39 -14.15
C LYS A 180 5.51 21.15 -13.83
N ALA A 181 6.27 22.22 -13.85
CA ALA A 181 7.61 22.28 -13.30
C ALA A 181 7.91 23.74 -12.97
N ASN A 182 8.61 23.98 -11.87
CA ASN A 182 8.59 25.30 -11.23
C ASN A 182 9.96 25.76 -10.73
N ARG A 183 10.18 27.09 -10.70
CA ARG A 183 10.92 27.77 -9.62
C ARG A 183 10.05 28.76 -8.81
N LYS A 184 9.12 29.58 -9.37
CA LYS A 184 8.08 30.36 -8.63
C LYS A 184 6.76 30.74 -9.40
N ALA A 185 6.29 30.03 -10.43
CA ALA A 185 5.19 30.42 -11.35
C ALA A 185 3.78 30.66 -10.73
N TRP A 186 3.10 31.78 -11.05
CA TRP A 186 1.77 32.18 -10.52
C TRP A 186 0.69 32.35 -11.62
N MET A 187 -0.58 32.15 -11.23
CA MET A 187 -1.82 32.34 -12.00
C MET A 187 -2.49 33.69 -11.64
N ASN A 188 -3.27 34.28 -12.56
CA ASN A 188 -4.11 35.46 -12.29
C ASN A 188 -5.27 35.11 -11.32
N ARG A 189 -5.52 36.01 -10.35
CA ARG A 189 -6.42 35.84 -9.20
C ARG A 189 -7.92 35.90 -9.57
N ASP A 190 -8.29 36.68 -10.58
CA ASP A 190 -9.70 36.98 -10.89
C ASP A 190 -10.36 35.83 -11.68
N LEU A 191 -9.63 35.29 -12.67
CA LEU A 191 -10.08 34.14 -13.48
C LEU A 191 -10.21 32.84 -12.66
N MET A 192 -9.39 32.68 -11.62
CA MET A 192 -9.46 31.54 -10.72
C MET A 192 -10.57 31.70 -9.68
N THR A 193 -10.92 32.93 -9.30
CA THR A 193 -11.97 33.21 -8.32
C THR A 193 -13.35 32.93 -8.90
N ASP A 194 -13.65 33.39 -10.12
CA ASP A 194 -14.97 33.18 -10.75
C ASP A 194 -15.27 31.72 -11.08
N TRP A 195 -14.26 30.93 -11.47
CA TRP A 195 -14.43 29.48 -11.70
C TRP A 195 -14.64 28.70 -10.40
N LEU A 196 -13.94 29.06 -9.32
CA LEU A 196 -14.07 28.39 -8.02
C LEU A 196 -15.37 28.75 -7.29
N MET A 197 -16.02 29.88 -7.61
CA MET A 197 -17.25 30.34 -6.92
C MET A 197 -18.50 29.49 -7.21
N CYS A 198 -18.48 28.68 -8.28
CA CYS A 198 -19.62 27.83 -8.64
C CYS A 198 -19.62 26.45 -7.97
N PHE A 199 -18.55 26.05 -7.27
CA PHE A 199 -18.41 24.72 -6.69
C PHE A 199 -18.01 24.80 -5.22
N LYS A 200 -18.92 24.39 -4.32
CA LYS A 200 -18.54 23.99 -2.96
C LYS A 200 -18.04 22.56 -3.03
N ILE A 201 -16.73 22.37 -3.03
CA ILE A 201 -16.12 21.04 -2.95
C ILE A 201 -15.56 20.79 -1.56
N ILE A 202 -15.54 19.53 -1.15
CA ILE A 202 -14.82 19.05 0.02
C ILE A 202 -13.66 18.17 -0.46
N LEU A 203 -12.46 18.44 0.03
CA LEU A 203 -11.24 17.76 -0.39
C LEU A 203 -10.57 17.11 0.81
N PHE A 204 -10.37 15.79 0.73
CA PHE A 204 -9.69 14.98 1.74
C PHE A 204 -8.23 14.74 1.37
N LEU A 205 -7.31 15.07 2.28
CA LEU A 205 -5.85 14.89 2.13
C LEU A 205 -5.25 14.14 3.33
N ASP A 206 -4.10 13.49 3.12
CA ASP A 206 -3.29 12.98 4.22
C ASP A 206 -2.53 14.12 4.93
N ASN A 207 -1.94 13.80 6.09
CA ASN A 207 -1.18 14.77 6.90
C ASN A 207 0.28 14.95 6.44
N ALA A 208 0.54 14.86 5.13
CA ALA A 208 1.90 15.08 4.63
C ALA A 208 2.37 16.51 4.95
N SER A 209 3.63 16.65 5.37
CA SER A 209 4.24 17.96 5.71
C SER A 209 4.23 18.99 4.56
N SER A 210 4.04 18.53 3.32
CA SER A 210 3.87 19.36 2.13
C SER A 210 2.50 20.00 2.03
N HIS A 211 1.50 19.51 2.78
CA HIS A 211 0.16 20.05 2.81
C HIS A 211 0.06 21.11 3.91
N THR A 212 -0.08 22.36 3.52
CA THR A 212 -0.21 23.47 4.48
C THR A 212 -1.68 23.64 4.87
N ASP A 213 -1.94 23.55 6.17
CA ASP A 213 -3.20 23.89 6.83
C ASP A 213 -3.55 25.39 6.76
N THR A 214 -2.59 26.23 6.36
CA THR A 214 -2.74 27.69 6.23
C THR A 214 -3.45 28.16 4.95
N LEU A 215 -3.82 27.25 4.03
CA LEU A 215 -4.49 27.60 2.79
C LEU A 215 -5.98 27.83 3.02
N ILE A 216 -6.37 29.09 3.26
CA ILE A 216 -7.79 29.48 3.31
C ILE A 216 -8.32 29.60 1.88
N LEU A 217 -8.97 28.54 1.40
CA LEU A 217 -9.61 28.48 0.10
C LEU A 217 -11.09 28.83 0.28
N LYS A 218 -11.60 29.87 -0.40
CA LYS A 218 -12.97 30.37 -0.20
C LYS A 218 -14.08 29.35 -0.50
N ASN A 219 -13.83 28.41 -1.41
CA ASN A 219 -14.86 27.48 -1.93
C ASN A 219 -14.48 25.99 -1.78
N ILE A 220 -13.32 25.71 -1.17
CA ILE A 220 -12.81 24.35 -0.96
C ILE A 220 -12.72 24.12 0.54
N LYS A 221 -13.52 23.18 1.04
CA LYS A 221 -13.39 22.71 2.43
C LYS A 221 -12.28 21.65 2.45
N LEU A 222 -11.10 22.06 2.89
CA LEU A 222 -9.96 21.16 3.05
C LEU A 222 -10.10 20.39 4.37
N ILE A 223 -10.09 19.07 4.31
CA ILE A 223 -10.14 18.20 5.48
C ILE A 223 -8.95 17.24 5.45
N PHE A 224 -8.19 17.24 6.55
CA PHE A 224 -7.14 16.26 6.75
C PHE A 224 -7.70 14.98 7.37
N LEU A 225 -7.23 13.84 6.86
CA LEU A 225 -7.48 12.53 7.46
C LEU A 225 -6.88 12.48 8.87
N PRO A 226 -7.38 11.61 9.77
CA PRO A 226 -6.77 11.45 11.07
C PRO A 226 -5.29 11.02 10.96
N PRO A 227 -4.41 11.49 11.86
CA PRO A 227 -3.01 11.10 11.84
C PRO A 227 -2.85 9.60 12.08
N ASN A 228 -1.85 8.98 11.43
CA ASN A 228 -1.55 7.55 11.54
C ASN A 228 -2.68 6.59 11.12
N THR A 229 -3.70 7.07 10.39
CA THR A 229 -4.79 6.22 9.89
C THR A 229 -4.79 6.05 8.38
N THR A 230 -3.75 6.49 7.66
CA THR A 230 -3.68 6.47 6.19
C THR A 230 -4.04 5.09 5.62
N SER A 231 -3.50 4.00 6.18
CA SER A 231 -3.80 2.63 5.73
C SER A 231 -5.29 2.24 5.76
N ILE A 232 -6.12 2.95 6.54
CA ILE A 232 -7.55 2.67 6.73
C ILE A 232 -8.43 3.79 6.19
N CYS A 233 -7.97 5.04 6.26
CA CYS A 233 -8.79 6.20 5.94
C CYS A 233 -8.46 6.84 4.59
N GLN A 234 -7.40 6.41 3.89
CA GLN A 234 -6.99 6.94 2.58
C GLN A 234 -7.53 6.06 1.43
N PRO A 235 -8.63 6.46 0.75
CA PRO A 235 -9.22 5.65 -0.32
C PRO A 235 -8.27 5.37 -1.49
N LEU A 236 -7.42 6.33 -1.85
CA LEU A 236 -6.47 6.18 -2.95
C LEU A 236 -5.44 5.05 -2.70
N ASP A 237 -5.10 4.79 -1.44
CA ASP A 237 -4.20 3.71 -1.02
C ASP A 237 -4.87 2.33 -1.01
N HIS A 238 -6.21 2.26 -1.05
CA HIS A 238 -6.98 1.01 -1.03
C HIS A 238 -7.05 0.29 -2.38
N GLY A 239 -6.08 0.56 -3.25
CA GLY A 239 -5.91 -0.16 -4.51
C GLY A 239 -5.99 0.72 -5.75
N ILE A 240 -6.48 1.96 -5.65
CA ILE A 240 -6.54 2.88 -6.80
C ILE A 240 -5.13 3.21 -7.29
N ILE A 241 -4.25 3.68 -6.40
CA ILE A 241 -2.83 3.96 -6.70
C ILE A 241 -2.13 2.70 -7.24
N LYS A 242 -2.40 1.55 -6.63
CA LYS A 242 -1.81 0.28 -7.05
C LYS A 242 -2.24 -0.08 -8.48
N ASN A 243 -3.53 -0.02 -8.77
CA ASN A 243 -4.09 -0.32 -10.09
C ASN A 243 -3.59 0.68 -11.13
N PHE A 244 -3.54 1.97 -10.81
CA PHE A 244 -2.95 3.00 -11.67
C PHE A 244 -1.51 2.62 -12.08
N LYS A 245 -0.66 2.23 -11.11
CA LYS A 245 0.72 1.80 -11.39
C LYS A 245 0.82 0.51 -12.17
N VAL A 246 -0.11 -0.43 -11.98
CA VAL A 246 -0.18 -1.67 -12.74
C VAL A 246 -0.53 -1.38 -14.19
N HIS A 247 -1.58 -0.59 -14.44
CA HIS A 247 -1.99 -0.21 -15.80
C HIS A 247 -0.92 0.59 -16.54
N TYR A 248 -0.18 1.46 -15.85
CA TYR A 248 0.96 2.16 -16.46
C TYR A 248 2.04 1.21 -17.00
N ARG A 249 2.18 0.01 -16.42
CA ARG A 249 3.21 -0.97 -16.81
C ARG A 249 2.75 -1.98 -17.88
N GLN A 250 1.48 -1.94 -18.27
CA GLN A 250 0.92 -2.77 -19.35
C GLN A 250 1.32 -2.18 -20.70
#